data_AF-A0A8T5TMD7-F1
#
_entry.id   AF-A0A8T5TMD7-F1
#
_cell.length_a   1.000
_cell.length_b   1.000
_cell.length_c   1.000
_cell.angle_alpha   90.00
_cell.angle_beta   90.00
_cell.angle_gamma   90.00
#
_symmetry.space_group_name_H-M   'P 1'
#
loop_
_entity.id
_entity.type
_entity.pdbx_description
1 polymer ?
#
loop_
_entity_poly.entity_id
_entity_poly.type
_entity_poly.pdbx_seq_one_letter_code
_entity_poly.pdbx_strand_id
1 'polypeptide(L)' 'MNDEEPPRPSGLPESSIAPLFDTKDIYGKDMNLENLLGEYNGVLIDFFRGNW' A
#
# COMPACT_ATOMS: atom_id res chain seq x y z
N MET A 1 9.81 33.81 -10.61
CA MET A 1 8.58 32.99 -10.54
C MET A 1 8.76 32.11 -9.33
N ASN A 2 7.82 32.11 -8.38
CA ASN A 2 7.88 31.17 -7.26
C ASN A 2 7.54 29.80 -7.83
N ASP A 3 8.54 28.93 -7.95
CA ASP A 3 8.34 27.53 -8.30
C ASP A 3 7.80 26.81 -7.05
N GLU A 4 6.52 27.04 -6.74
CA GLU A 4 5.86 26.33 -5.63
C GLU A 4 5.74 24.85 -6.00
N GLU A 5 6.27 23.97 -5.14
CA GLU A 5 6.15 22.52 -5.32
C GLU A 5 4.67 22.14 -5.43
N PRO A 6 4.27 21.39 -6.47
CA PRO A 6 2.87 21.00 -6.62
C PRO A 6 2.40 20.24 -5.38
N PRO A 7 1.15 20.47 -4.92
CA PRO A 7 0.63 19.83 -3.72
C PRO A 7 0.72 18.31 -3.87
N ARG A 8 1.33 17.67 -2.87
CA ARG A 8 1.43 16.20 -2.85
C ARG A 8 0.04 15.61 -2.69
N PRO A 9 -0.28 14.49 -3.37
CA PRO A 9 -1.53 13.78 -3.14
C PRO A 9 -1.65 13.42 -1.66
N SER A 10 -2.78 13.74 -1.04
CA SER A 10 -3.09 13.25 0.30
C SER A 10 -3.26 11.73 0.26
N GLY A 11 -2.81 11.05 1.33
CA GLY A 11 -3.07 9.63 1.51
C GLY A 11 -4.56 9.31 1.61
N LEU A 12 -4.88 8.03 1.82
CA LEU A 12 -6.24 7.60 2.03
C LEU A 12 -6.77 8.13 3.39
N PRO A 13 -8.01 8.65 3.45
CA PRO A 13 -8.62 9.07 4.71
C PRO A 13 -8.79 7.91 5.68
N GLU A 14 -8.80 8.19 6.98
CA GLU A 14 -9.15 7.19 7.98
C GLU A 14 -10.55 6.61 7.72
N SER A 15 -10.72 5.31 8.00
CA SER A 15 -11.97 4.57 7.78
C SER A 15 -12.43 4.49 6.31
N SER A 16 -11.58 4.85 5.34
CA SER A 16 -11.86 4.56 3.93
C SER A 16 -11.77 3.06 3.65
N ILE A 17 -12.38 2.62 2.56
CA ILE A 17 -12.20 1.25 2.05
C ILE A 17 -10.71 1.05 1.74
N ALA A 18 -10.12 -0.03 2.27
CA ALA A 18 -8.73 -0.37 2.00
C ALA A 18 -8.55 -0.70 0.50
N PRO A 19 -7.46 -0.24 -0.13
CA PRO A 19 -7.20 -0.54 -1.52
C PRO A 19 -6.86 -2.03 -1.67
N LEU A 20 -7.46 -2.69 -2.66
CA LEU A 20 -7.07 -4.04 -3.02
C LEU A 20 -5.68 -4.01 -3.67
N PHE A 21 -4.83 -4.95 -3.27
CA PHE A 21 -3.57 -5.19 -3.95
C PHE A 21 -3.41 -6.67 -4.26
N ASP A 22 -2.90 -6.89 -5.47
CA ASP A 22 -2.47 -8.17 -5.99
C ASP A 22 -0.99 -8.02 -6.34
N THR A 23 -0.13 -8.68 -5.58
CA THR A 23 1.31 -8.59 -5.71
C THR A 23 1.96 -9.95 -5.51
N LYS A 24 3.29 -9.99 -5.53
CA LYS A 24 4.09 -11.16 -5.21
C LYS A 24 5.06 -10.86 -4.09
N ASP A 25 5.34 -11.85 -3.27
CA ASP A 25 6.43 -11.76 -2.31
C ASP A 25 7.80 -11.88 -3.00
N ILE A 26 8.88 -11.80 -2.21
CA ILE A 26 10.26 -11.90 -2.70
C ILE A 26 10.62 -13.27 -3.31
N TYR A 27 9.80 -14.28 -3.09
CA TYR A 27 9.96 -15.62 -3.65
C TYR A 27 9.05 -15.87 -4.86
N GLY A 28 8.28 -14.86 -5.28
CA GLY A 28 7.36 -14.93 -6.41
C GLY A 28 6.02 -15.60 -6.08
N LYS A 29 5.71 -15.82 -4.80
CA LYS A 29 4.40 -16.34 -4.36
C LYS A 29 3.37 -15.22 -4.42
N ASP A 30 2.19 -15.53 -4.97
CA ASP A 30 1.09 -14.58 -5.04
C ASP A 30 0.62 -14.15 -3.64
N MET A 31 0.45 -12.85 -3.47
CA MET A 31 0.03 -12.16 -2.26
C MET A 31 -1.15 -11.25 -2.61
N ASN A 32 -2.32 -11.57 -2.06
CA ASN A 32 -3.55 -10.82 -2.28
C ASN A 32 -4.12 -10.39 -0.91
N LEU A 33 -4.65 -9.16 -0.86
CA LEU A 33 -5.18 -8.59 0.38
C LEU A 33 -6.36 -9.39 0.97
N GLU A 34 -7.29 -9.86 0.14
CA GLU A 34 -8.43 -10.67 0.59
C GLU A 34 -7.97 -11.98 1.24
N ASN A 35 -6.98 -12.66 0.64
CA ASN A 35 -6.39 -13.87 1.19
C ASN A 35 -5.73 -13.60 2.56
N LEU A 36 -4.99 -12.50 2.68
CA LEU A 36 -4.36 -12.10 3.95
C LEU A 36 -5.40 -11.80 5.02
N LEU A 37 -6.48 -11.10 4.68
CA LEU A 37 -7.56 -10.78 5.63
C LEU A 37 -8.46 -11.98 5.96
N GLY A 38 -8.43 -13.04 5.15
CA GLY A 38 -9.05 -14.32 5.48
C GLY A 38 -8.29 -15.09 6.56
N GLU A 39 -6.98 -14.87 6.70
CA GLU A 39 -6.10 -15.54 7.67
C GLU A 39 -5.81 -14.66 8.90
N TYR A 40 -5.69 -13.35 8.71
CA TYR A 40 -5.29 -12.38 9.72
C TYR A 40 -6.37 -11.33 9.99
N ASN A 41 -6.42 -10.80 11.20
CA ASN A 41 -7.38 -9.77 11.61
C ASN A 41 -7.10 -8.38 11.01
N GLY A 42 -5.98 -8.20 10.31
CA GLY A 42 -5.57 -6.93 9.73
C GLY A 42 -4.18 -7.00 9.10
N VAL A 43 -3.85 -5.99 8.29
CA VAL A 43 -2.57 -5.88 7.58
C VAL A 43 -1.99 -4.48 7.80
N LEU A 44 -0.69 -4.41 8.09
CA LEU A 44 0.07 -3.16 8.08
C LEU A 44 0.90 -3.12 6.79
N ILE A 45 0.75 -2.04 6.03
CA ILE A 45 1.44 -1.85 4.76
C ILE A 45 2.42 -0.69 4.94
N ASP A 46 3.70 -0.95 4.65
CA ASP A 46 4.74 0.08 4.64
C ASP A 46 5.31 0.22 3.22
N PHE A 47 5.47 1.47 2.78
CA PHE A 47 5.99 1.79 1.46
C PHE A 47 7.43 2.27 1.59
N PHE A 48 8.37 1.38 1.32
CA PHE A 48 9.78 1.72 1.26
C PHE A 48 10.19 2.12 -0.16
N ARG A 49 10.95 3.22 -0.27
CA ARG A 49 11.62 3.62 -1.52
C ARG A 49 13.11 3.34 -1.39
N GLY A 50 13.55 2.24 -1.99
CA GLY A 50 14.96 1.86 -2.07
C GLY A 50 15.09 0.51 -2.76
N ASN A 51 16.33 0.14 -3.11
CA ASN A 51 16.62 -1.24 -3.47
C ASN A 51 16.71 -2.06 -2.19
N TRP A 52 16.13 -3.25 -2.24
CA TRP A 52 16.29 -4.24 -1.19
C TRP A 52 17.63 -4.98 -1.35
#